data_AF-A0A166WLF4-F1
#
_entry.id   AF-A0A166WLF4-F1
#
_cell.length_a   1.000
_cell.length_b   1.000
_cell.length_c   1.000
_cell.angle_alpha   90.00
_cell.angle_beta   90.00
_cell.angle_gamma   90.00
#
_symmetry.space_group_name_H-M   'P 1'
#
loop_
_entity.id
_entity.type
_entity.pdbx_description
1 polymer ?
#
loop_
_entity_poly.entity_id
_entity_poly.type
_entity_poly.pdbx_seq_one_letter_code
_entity_poly.pdbx_strand_id
1 'polypeptide(L)'
;MSRESPGVIISARVVSYEQYNVPALHRGHDVDEFKPEMFINIDRPEDDYTWPRDAFLAFYTGTRGCIGSRFATIESVCILTLLVRHYEVLVPADLDKKDIGPEKGRKTLLAWTAGITITPTGSKVKLRPGEV
;
A
#
# COMPACT_ATOMS: atom_id res chain seq x y z
N MET A 1 34.89 0.82 8.29
CA MET A 1 34.27 -0.05 9.32
C MET A 1 32.77 0.19 9.26
N SER A 2 32.09 -0.50 8.34
CA SER A 2 30.66 -0.35 8.09
C SER A 2 29.87 -0.87 9.29
N ARG A 3 29.30 0.04 10.07
CA ARG A 3 28.33 -0.30 11.10
C ARG A 3 27.07 -0.79 10.38
N GLU A 4 26.91 -2.10 10.25
CA GLU A 4 25.60 -2.70 10.00
C GLU A 4 24.74 -2.43 11.23
N SER A 5 24.06 -1.29 11.25
CA SER A 5 23.01 -1.00 12.22
C SER A 5 21.90 -2.05 12.04
N PRO A 6 21.41 -2.69 13.12
CA PRO A 6 20.39 -3.72 13.02
C PRO A 6 19.15 -3.10 12.38
N GLY A 7 18.80 -3.56 11.18
CA GLY A 7 17.60 -3.11 10.47
C GLY A 7 16.38 -3.37 11.36
N VAL A 8 15.57 -2.34 11.59
CA VAL A 8 14.35 -2.48 12.38
C VAL A 8 13.32 -3.17 11.51
N ILE A 9 12.82 -4.32 11.96
CA ILE A 9 11.68 -4.99 11.35
C ILE A 9 10.42 -4.42 11.99
N ILE A 10 9.72 -3.54 11.27
CA ILE A 10 8.43 -3.01 11.72
C ILE A 10 7.34 -3.89 11.12
N SER A 11 6.61 -4.59 11.98
CA SER A 11 5.36 -5.27 11.60
C SER A 11 4.20 -4.29 11.81
N ALA A 12 3.86 -3.52 10.78
CA ALA A 12 2.67 -2.67 10.82
C ALA A 12 1.42 -3.54 10.58
N ARG A 13 0.48 -3.52 11.53
CA ARG A 13 -0.89 -3.96 11.29
C ARG A 13 -1.70 -2.74 10.90
N VAL A 14 -1.90 -2.57 9.59
CA VAL A 14 -2.88 -1.60 9.09
C VAL A 14 -4.25 -2.24 9.21
N VAL A 15 -5.12 -1.62 10.00
CA VAL A 15 -6.53 -2.01 10.13
C VAL A 15 -7.29 -1.23 9.07
N SER A 16 -7.59 -1.88 7.94
CA SER A 16 -8.47 -1.31 6.92
C SER A 16 -9.87 -1.89 7.08
N TYR A 17 -10.86 -1.00 7.23
CA TYR A 17 -12.28 -1.33 7.20
C TYR A 17 -12.76 -1.18 5.75
N GLU A 18 -13.33 -2.25 5.20
CA GLU A 18 -14.03 -2.35 3.90
C GLU A 18 -13.24 -2.04 2.61
N GLN A 19 -12.78 -3.12 1.94
CA GLN A 19 -12.26 -3.09 0.56
C GLN A 19 -13.14 -3.89 -0.41
N TYR A 20 -14.46 -3.92 -0.17
CA TYR A 20 -15.43 -4.53 -1.08
C TYR A 20 -16.20 -3.53 -1.96
N ASN A 21 -15.78 -2.27 -2.03
CA ASN A 21 -16.51 -1.29 -2.83
C ASN A 21 -15.64 -0.56 -3.85
N VAL A 22 -15.37 -1.29 -4.92
CA VAL A 22 -15.01 -0.81 -6.25
C VAL A 22 -15.70 -1.77 -7.21
N PRO A 23 -16.82 -1.39 -7.83
CA PRO A 23 -17.45 -2.23 -8.83
C PRO A 23 -16.41 -2.55 -9.91
N ALA A 24 -16.22 -3.84 -10.22
CA ALA A 24 -15.32 -4.32 -11.28
C ALA A 24 -15.52 -3.58 -12.63
N LEU A 25 -16.71 -2.99 -12.81
CA LEU A 25 -17.07 -2.07 -13.88
C LEU A 25 -16.03 -0.98 -14.18
N HIS A 26 -15.37 -0.42 -13.17
CA HIS A 26 -14.42 0.68 -13.35
C HIS A 26 -12.95 0.23 -13.41
N ARG A 27 -12.64 -0.98 -12.92
CA ARG A 27 -11.27 -1.49 -12.79
C ARG A 27 -10.88 -2.55 -13.83
N GLY A 28 -11.84 -3.19 -14.52
CA GLY A 28 -11.51 -4.28 -15.45
C GLY A 28 -11.29 -5.63 -14.75
N HIS A 29 -10.55 -6.54 -15.39
CA HIS A 29 -10.35 -7.93 -14.92
C HIS A 29 -9.21 -8.11 -13.90
N ASP A 30 -8.43 -7.07 -13.67
CA ASP A 30 -7.20 -7.03 -12.87
C ASP A 30 -7.39 -6.32 -11.51
N VAL A 31 -8.60 -6.44 -10.95
CA VAL A 31 -9.01 -5.81 -9.68
C VAL A 31 -8.14 -6.17 -8.48
N ASP A 32 -7.51 -7.34 -8.51
CA ASP A 32 -6.73 -7.90 -7.41
C ASP A 32 -5.23 -7.51 -7.48
N GLU A 33 -4.81 -6.84 -8.55
CA GLU A 33 -3.42 -6.42 -8.71
C GLU A 33 -3.20 -5.00 -8.19
N PHE A 34 -2.11 -4.80 -7.43
CA PHE A 34 -1.68 -3.47 -7.01
C PHE A 34 -1.07 -2.70 -8.20
N LYS A 35 -1.80 -1.69 -8.70
CA LYS A 35 -1.41 -0.82 -9.82
C LYS A 35 -1.57 0.66 -9.44
N PRO A 36 -0.51 1.35 -8.96
CA PRO A 36 -0.59 2.77 -8.61
C PRO A 36 -0.87 3.67 -9.83
N GLU A 37 -0.57 3.18 -11.04
CA GLU A 37 -0.80 3.86 -12.32
C GLU A 37 -2.28 4.25 -12.52
N MET A 38 -3.20 3.53 -11.87
CA MET A 38 -4.64 3.80 -11.92
C MET A 38 -5.04 5.16 -11.33
N PHE A 39 -4.19 5.75 -10.50
CA PHE A 39 -4.43 7.02 -9.81
C PHE A 39 -3.63 8.18 -10.40
N ILE A 40 -2.86 7.95 -11.47
CA ILE A 40 -1.94 8.92 -12.09
C ILE A 40 -2.12 8.95 -13.61
N ASN A 41 -2.13 10.15 -14.19
CA ASN A 41 -2.21 10.34 -15.64
C ASN A 41 -0.79 10.49 -16.21
N ILE A 42 -0.04 9.39 -16.33
CA ILE A 42 1.27 9.43 -17.01
C ILE A 42 1.09 9.29 -18.53
N ASP A 43 0.14 8.45 -18.98
CA ASP A 43 0.03 8.04 -20.39
C ASP A 43 -1.24 8.54 -21.11
N ARG A 44 -2.04 9.42 -20.49
CA ARG A 44 -3.29 9.95 -21.09
C ARG A 44 -3.18 11.43 -21.46
N PRO A 45 -3.70 11.84 -22.63
CA PRO A 45 -3.75 13.25 -23.01
C PRO A 45 -4.48 14.08 -21.95
N GLU A 46 -4.00 15.31 -21.74
CA GLU A 46 -4.35 16.20 -20.63
C GLU A 46 -5.86 16.47 -20.47
N ASP A 47 -6.62 16.33 -21.57
CA ASP A 47 -8.06 16.54 -21.64
C ASP A 47 -8.92 15.30 -21.28
N ASP A 48 -8.31 14.13 -21.05
CA ASP A 48 -8.99 12.87 -20.70
C ASP A 48 -8.68 12.42 -19.25
N TYR A 49 -8.71 13.39 -18.32
CA TYR A 49 -8.62 13.10 -16.89
C TYR A 49 -9.92 12.46 -16.39
N THR A 50 -9.99 11.13 -16.48
CA THR A 50 -11.12 10.37 -15.91
C THR A 50 -10.65 9.11 -15.19
N TRP A 51 -9.85 9.25 -14.13
CA TRP A 51 -9.89 8.21 -13.11
C TRP A 51 -11.18 8.39 -12.31
N PRO A 52 -11.98 7.32 -12.12
CA PRO A 52 -13.32 7.46 -11.56
C PRO A 52 -13.22 7.73 -10.06
N ARG A 53 -13.27 9.01 -9.67
CA ARG A 53 -13.23 9.43 -8.26
C ARG A 53 -14.31 8.76 -7.42
N ASP A 54 -15.49 8.57 -8.01
CA ASP A 54 -16.64 7.92 -7.38
C ASP A 54 -16.44 6.40 -7.18
N ALA A 55 -15.41 5.80 -7.78
CA ALA A 55 -15.06 4.42 -7.54
C ALA A 55 -14.17 4.25 -6.28
N PHE A 56 -13.47 5.29 -5.81
CA PHE A 56 -12.61 5.18 -4.63
C PHE A 56 -13.37 5.53 -3.35
N LEU A 57 -13.95 4.51 -2.70
CA LEU A 57 -14.82 4.65 -1.53
C LEU A 57 -14.21 4.08 -0.24
N ALA A 58 -12.91 4.28 -0.02
CA ALA A 58 -12.18 3.74 1.14
C ALA A 58 -12.69 4.24 2.51
N PHE A 59 -13.43 5.35 2.54
CA PHE A 59 -13.97 5.95 3.76
C PHE A 59 -15.51 6.03 3.74
N TYR A 60 -16.16 5.28 2.85
CA TYR A 60 -17.58 5.40 2.54
C TYR A 60 -17.95 6.81 2.02
N THR A 61 -19.21 7.06 1.68
CA THR A 61 -19.69 8.36 1.16
C THR A 61 -21.05 8.74 1.77
N GLY A 62 -21.47 9.99 1.61
CA GLY A 62 -22.74 10.51 2.12
C GLY A 62 -22.75 10.77 3.62
N THR A 63 -23.93 10.75 4.24
CA THR A 63 -24.16 11.16 5.64
C THR A 63 -23.52 10.24 6.68
N ARG A 64 -23.11 9.03 6.27
CA ARG A 64 -22.41 8.04 7.10
C ARG A 64 -20.95 7.86 6.69
N GLY A 65 -20.40 8.74 5.85
CA GLY A 65 -18.98 8.75 5.53
C GLY A 65 -18.12 8.88 6.79
N CYS A 66 -16.92 8.30 6.78
CA CYS A 66 -16.01 8.35 7.91
C CYS A 66 -15.67 9.81 8.26
N ILE A 67 -16.05 10.24 9.46
CA ILE A 67 -15.75 11.58 9.99
C ILE A 67 -14.23 11.83 10.09
N GLY A 68 -13.44 10.76 10.25
CA GLY A 68 -11.98 10.79 10.33
C GLY A 68 -11.27 10.72 8.97
N SER A 69 -11.98 10.68 7.84
CA SER A 69 -11.38 10.49 6.49
C SER A 69 -10.25 11.48 6.18
N ARG A 70 -10.46 12.77 6.48
CA ARG A 70 -9.45 13.82 6.27
C ARG A 70 -8.23 13.63 7.16
N PHE A 71 -8.46 13.30 8.44
CA PHE A 71 -7.40 13.05 9.40
C PHE A 71 -6.56 11.84 8.98
N ALA A 72 -7.19 10.70 8.71
CA ALA A 72 -6.54 9.46 8.31
C ALA A 72 -5.73 9.63 7.01
N THR A 73 -6.24 10.42 6.06
CA THR A 73 -5.52 10.71 4.80
C THR A 73 -4.25 11.52 5.07
N ILE A 74 -4.34 12.61 5.84
CA ILE A 74 -3.19 13.45 6.18
C ILE A 74 -2.16 12.65 6.99
N GLU A 75 -2.63 11.90 8.00
CA GLU A 75 -1.78 11.05 8.82
C GLU A 75 -1.04 10.00 7.97
N SER A 76 -1.73 9.34 7.05
CA SER A 76 -1.12 8.36 6.14
C SER A 76 -0.04 9.00 5.26
N VAL A 77 -0.31 10.17 4.68
CA VAL A 77 0.67 10.90 3.86
C VAL A 77 1.89 11.30 4.69
N CYS A 78 1.68 11.83 5.90
CA CYS A 78 2.77 12.20 6.80
C CYS A 78 3.64 11.00 7.16
N ILE A 79 3.03 9.88 7.58
CA ILE A 79 3.74 8.66 7.95
C ILE A 79 4.56 8.13 6.76
N LEU A 80 3.94 8.01 5.58
CA LEU A 80 4.61 7.52 4.38
C LEU A 80 5.77 8.44 3.96
N THR A 81 5.56 9.76 3.99
CA THR A 81 6.59 10.74 3.63
C THR A 81 7.77 10.68 4.59
N LEU A 82 7.51 10.61 5.91
CA LEU A 82 8.56 10.50 6.92
C LEU A 82 9.32 9.19 6.82
N LEU A 83 8.62 8.08 6.54
CA LEU A 83 9.24 6.77 6.33
C LEU A 83 10.20 6.80 5.14
N VAL A 84 9.73 7.24 3.96
CA VAL A 84 10.56 7.27 2.74
C VAL A 84 11.69 8.31 2.84
N ARG A 85 11.48 9.41 3.58
CA ARG A 85 12.51 10.44 3.77
C ARG A 85 13.67 9.96 4.64
N HIS A 86 13.40 9.18 5.68
CA HIS A 86 14.41 8.80 6.68
C HIS A 86 14.87 7.36 6.56
N TYR A 87 14.16 6.51 5.81
CA TYR A 87 14.46 5.09 5.69
C TYR A 87 14.34 4.63 4.24
N GLU A 88 15.23 3.71 3.89
CA GLU A 88 15.11 2.89 2.71
C GLU A 88 14.39 1.58 3.07
N VAL A 89 13.33 1.29 2.33
CA VAL A 89 12.48 0.11 2.53
C VAL A 89 13.03 -1.05 1.71
N LEU A 90 13.52 -2.08 2.40
CA LEU A 90 14.11 -3.27 1.80
C LEU A 90 13.21 -4.49 2.00
N VAL A 91 13.25 -5.41 1.04
CA VAL A 91 12.63 -6.73 1.14
C VAL A 91 13.33 -7.51 2.25
N PRO A 92 12.59 -8.21 3.12
CA PRO A 92 13.21 -8.95 4.21
C PRO A 92 13.98 -10.17 3.66
N ALA A 93 15.07 -10.53 4.33
CA ALA A 93 16.05 -11.52 3.83
C ALA A 93 15.49 -12.93 3.62
N ASP A 94 14.35 -13.25 4.25
CA ASP A 94 13.62 -14.50 4.05
C ASP A 94 12.92 -14.58 2.69
N LEU A 95 12.59 -13.44 2.08
CA LEU A 95 11.91 -13.35 0.79
C LEU A 95 12.85 -12.96 -0.37
N ASP A 96 14.06 -12.50 -0.07
CA ASP A 96 15.11 -12.13 -1.05
C ASP A 96 16.03 -13.32 -1.43
N LYS A 97 15.63 -14.54 -1.08
CA LYS A 97 16.38 -15.75 -1.44
C LYS A 97 16.18 -16.03 -2.93
N LYS A 98 17.27 -16.26 -3.68
CA LYS A 98 17.23 -16.62 -5.12
C LYS A 98 16.33 -17.82 -5.44
N ASP A 99 16.10 -18.70 -4.46
CA ASP A 99 15.23 -19.88 -4.58
C ASP A 99 13.73 -19.52 -4.56
N ILE A 100 13.37 -18.38 -3.97
CA ILE A 100 12.01 -17.84 -3.94
C ILE A 100 11.94 -16.79 -5.05
N GLY A 101 11.51 -17.19 -6.24
CA GLY A 101 11.40 -16.28 -7.38
C GLY A 101 10.62 -15.00 -7.04
N PRO A 102 10.90 -13.87 -7.73
CA PRO A 102 10.39 -12.55 -7.38
C PRO A 102 8.86 -12.47 -7.34
N GLU A 103 8.19 -13.25 -8.19
CA GLU A 103 6.73 -13.36 -8.23
C GLU A 103 6.15 -13.95 -6.93
N LYS A 104 6.79 -15.01 -6.41
CA LYS A 104 6.36 -15.67 -5.17
C LYS A 104 6.60 -14.76 -3.97
N GLY A 105 7.74 -14.07 -3.94
CA GLY A 105 8.03 -13.03 -2.93
C GLY A 105 6.97 -11.92 -2.92
N ARG A 106 6.65 -11.37 -4.11
CA ARG A 106 5.58 -10.37 -4.27
C ARG A 106 4.23 -10.88 -3.77
N LYS A 107 3.83 -12.11 -4.13
CA LYS A 107 2.57 -12.70 -3.68
C LYS A 107 2.51 -12.87 -2.17
N THR A 108 3.62 -13.23 -1.53
CA THR A 108 3.69 -13.33 -0.07
C THR A 108 3.61 -11.95 0.61
N LEU A 109 4.30 -10.94 0.09
CA LEU A 109 4.24 -9.57 0.62
C LEU A 109 2.84 -8.96 0.50
N LEU A 110 2.15 -9.23 -0.62
CA LEU A 110 0.80 -8.73 -0.89
C LEU A 110 -0.31 -9.61 -0.28
N ALA A 111 0.04 -10.69 0.44
CA ALA A 111 -0.95 -11.56 1.05
C ALA A 111 -1.68 -10.88 2.21
N TRP A 112 -2.99 -11.10 2.26
CA TRP A 112 -3.88 -10.60 3.31
C TRP A 112 -4.92 -11.66 3.69
N THR A 113 -5.56 -11.48 4.84
CA THR A 113 -6.69 -12.30 5.29
C THR A 113 -7.87 -11.41 5.68
N ALA A 114 -9.09 -11.86 5.36
CA ALA A 114 -10.32 -11.17 5.73
C ALA A 114 -10.88 -11.73 7.05
N GLY A 115 -11.09 -10.84 8.01
CA GLY A 115 -11.95 -11.05 9.17
C GLY A 115 -12.97 -9.93 9.27
N ILE A 116 -13.20 -9.39 10.48
CA ILE A 116 -13.94 -8.12 10.66
C ILE A 116 -13.23 -6.97 9.92
N THR A 117 -11.90 -7.04 9.80
CA THR A 117 -11.06 -6.11 9.05
C THR A 117 -10.12 -6.88 8.14
N ILE A 118 -9.63 -6.23 7.09
CA ILE A 118 -8.60 -6.81 6.23
C ILE A 118 -7.25 -6.62 6.92
N THR A 119 -6.52 -7.71 7.10
CA THR A 119 -5.21 -7.70 7.77
C THR A 119 -4.14 -8.26 6.85
N PRO A 120 -3.04 -7.53 6.59
CA PRO A 120 -1.93 -8.07 5.82
C PRO A 120 -1.23 -9.18 6.63
N THR A 121 -0.93 -10.30 5.98
CA THR A 121 -0.28 -11.46 6.61
C THR A 121 1.22 -11.52 6.32
N GLY A 122 1.69 -10.83 5.27
CA GLY A 122 3.08 -10.77 4.82
C GLY A 122 3.82 -9.45 5.11
N SER A 123 3.36 -8.62 6.04
CA SER A 123 3.82 -7.22 6.23
C SER A 123 5.19 -7.04 6.92
N LYS A 124 6.13 -7.98 6.74
CA LYS A 124 7.49 -7.82 7.24
C LYS A 124 8.32 -6.99 6.25
N VAL A 125 8.92 -5.91 6.72
CA VAL A 125 9.84 -5.07 5.95
C VAL A 125 11.11 -4.81 6.72
N LYS A 126 12.24 -4.67 6.03
CA LYS A 126 13.53 -4.27 6.63
C LYS A 126 13.74 -2.79 6.34
N LEU A 127 13.92 -1.98 7.39
CA LEU A 127 14.23 -0.56 7.23
C LEU A 127 15.71 -0.30 7.45
N ARG A 128 16.36 0.31 6.46
CA ARG A 128 17.72 0.84 6.57
C ARG A 128 17.63 2.36 6.76
N PRO A 129 18.26 2.95 7.80
CA PRO A 129 18.33 4.41 7.92
C PRO A 129 18.94 5.02 6.66
N GLY A 130 18.25 5.99 6.06
CA GLY A 130 18.77 6.78 4.95
C GLY A 130 19.89 7.69 5.43
N GLU A 131 20.94 7.83 4.62
CA GLU A 131 22.00 8.79 4.87
C GLU A 131 21.42 10.19 4.59
N VAL A 132 21.12 10.93 5.67
CA VAL A 132 20.66 12.33 5.61
C VAL A 132 21.87 13.26 5.66
#